data_AF-A0A7G9B3V6-F1
#
_entry.id   AF-A0A7G9B3V6-F1
#
_cell.length_a   1.000
_cell.length_b   1.000
_cell.length_c   1.000
_cell.angle_alpha   90.00
_cell.angle_beta   90.00
_cell.angle_gamma   90.00
#
_symmetry.space_group_name_H-M   'P 1'
#
loop_
_entity.id
_entity.type
_entity.pdbx_description
1 polymer ?
#
loop_
_entity_poly.entity_id
_entity_poly.type
_entity_poly.pdbx_seq_one_letter_code
_entity_poly.pdbx_strand_id
1 'polypeptide(L)'
;MKSDRTHIGLSPLGLEPGSETGALQEKSGGPEPLPALLQEQEWKVFFTGSFWGHHGRERAGREVRVGASFPWGDALWRVPAVYVCGKGLVADFCARVAPERVLAFWNKWDLSPERGEPNLTDEQRMELEAENPLSLNVDTQMAVNGRPLPNSHGCGLSWNPCLPGEMQEREARDILAHYSLDPAYGWILLRRSFRWVTSRPPALRSLQVTLRQEPLSLPGPRFRVSGPGDSVPFTHPLTGASHTLYVDDCQPQELSNLRTDGLPTHFCLMRYHLLPDLPQDGFSVRDCRESDPPRNREGAGTALGGAVTVGIIGGADGPVAVFTEGGSNQRAACSSLRFEPPPEVEWRMEFRVKTQPDQTADLL
;
A
#
# COMPACT_ATOMS: atom_id res chain seq x y z
N MET A 1 -17.93 5.65 -3.43
CA MET A 1 -16.59 6.25 -3.60
C MET A 1 -15.63 5.12 -3.91
N LYS A 2 -15.25 4.96 -5.17
CA LYS A 2 -14.20 4.01 -5.57
C LYS A 2 -12.87 4.74 -5.34
N SER A 3 -12.20 4.36 -4.27
CA SER A 3 -10.76 4.57 -4.12
C SER A 3 -10.12 3.58 -5.09
N ASP A 4 -9.55 4.05 -6.20
CA ASP A 4 -8.63 3.23 -6.97
C ASP A 4 -7.43 2.94 -6.08
N ARG A 5 -7.47 1.77 -5.44
CA ARG A 5 -6.37 1.19 -4.67
C ARG A 5 -5.36 0.68 -5.69
N THR A 6 -4.35 1.49 -5.99
CA THR A 6 -3.11 0.96 -6.53
C THR A 6 -2.36 0.36 -5.35
N HIS A 7 -2.51 -0.95 -5.15
CA HIS A 7 -1.56 -1.70 -4.34
C HIS A 7 -0.19 -1.51 -4.98
N ILE A 8 0.72 -0.81 -4.28
CA ILE A 8 2.13 -0.77 -4.63
C ILE A 8 2.69 -2.08 -4.10
N GLY A 9 2.38 -3.17 -4.82
CA GLY A 9 3.24 -4.34 -4.79
C GLY A 9 4.63 -3.92 -5.24
N LEU A 10 5.64 -4.58 -4.69
CA LEU A 10 7.00 -4.57 -5.22
C LEU A 10 6.90 -4.64 -6.74
N SER A 11 7.35 -3.59 -7.42
CA SER A 11 7.35 -3.58 -8.87
C SER A 11 8.33 -4.64 -9.36
N PRO A 12 7.93 -5.53 -10.29
CA PRO A 12 8.77 -6.64 -10.70
C PRO A 12 10.03 -6.13 -11.41
N LEU A 13 11.18 -6.65 -10.99
CA LEU A 13 12.47 -6.54 -11.67
C LEU A 13 12.34 -7.17 -13.06
N GLY A 14 12.05 -6.35 -14.07
CA GLY A 14 11.97 -6.76 -15.46
C GLY A 14 13.37 -6.95 -16.06
N LEU A 15 13.83 -8.19 -16.11
CA LEU A 15 14.95 -8.64 -16.94
C LEU A 15 14.40 -9.46 -18.11
N GLU A 16 14.61 -9.00 -19.34
CA GLU A 16 14.54 -9.84 -20.54
C GLU A 16 15.84 -9.64 -21.35
N PRO A 17 16.43 -10.70 -21.95
CA PRO A 17 17.79 -10.68 -22.47
C PRO A 17 17.87 -10.22 -23.92
N GLY A 18 18.97 -9.51 -24.24
CA GLY A 18 19.32 -9.12 -25.60
C GLY A 18 19.90 -10.26 -26.43
N SER A 19 19.73 -10.16 -27.75
CA SER A 19 20.47 -10.92 -28.75
C SER A 19 21.17 -9.98 -29.73
N GLU A 20 22.50 -10.13 -29.77
CA GLU A 20 23.50 -9.93 -30.84
C GLU A 20 22.97 -9.66 -32.28
N THR A 21 23.65 -9.01 -33.23
CA THR A 21 25.04 -8.56 -33.50
C THR A 21 24.98 -7.66 -34.75
N GLY A 22 25.96 -6.76 -34.96
CA GLY A 22 26.07 -6.07 -36.27
C GLY A 22 27.08 -4.93 -36.39
N ALA A 23 28.32 -5.30 -36.71
CA ALA A 23 29.34 -4.60 -37.53
C ALA A 23 29.73 -3.11 -37.25
N LEU A 24 31.04 -2.96 -37.01
CA LEU A 24 31.84 -1.73 -36.97
C LEU A 24 31.84 -0.97 -38.32
N GLN A 25 31.76 0.36 -38.24
CA GLN A 25 32.39 1.26 -39.23
C GLN A 25 32.90 2.52 -38.51
N GLU A 26 34.22 2.65 -38.41
CA GLU A 26 34.90 3.89 -38.02
C GLU A 26 34.71 4.95 -39.10
N LYS A 27 34.21 6.13 -38.71
CA LYS A 27 34.50 7.38 -39.40
C LYS A 27 34.85 8.47 -38.39
N SER A 28 36.06 8.98 -38.57
CA SER A 28 36.62 10.15 -37.93
C SER A 28 35.84 11.42 -38.28
N GLY A 29 35.39 12.14 -37.26
CA GLY A 29 34.85 13.48 -37.33
C GLY A 29 35.09 14.16 -35.98
N GLY A 30 35.63 15.38 -35.99
CA GLY A 30 36.00 16.14 -34.77
C GLY A 30 34.82 16.35 -33.81
N PRO A 31 35.08 16.89 -32.59
CA PRO A 31 34.07 16.95 -31.54
C PRO A 31 32.86 17.75 -32.02
N GLU A 32 31.78 17.01 -32.29
CA GLU A 32 30.46 17.55 -32.50
C GLU A 32 30.04 18.24 -31.19
N PRO A 33 29.66 19.52 -31.20
CA PRO A 33 29.23 20.17 -29.99
C PRO A 33 28.00 19.43 -29.46
N LEU A 34 28.11 18.88 -28.26
CA LEU A 34 27.01 18.35 -27.47
C LEU A 34 25.79 19.28 -27.64
N PRO A 35 24.59 18.78 -27.98
CA PRO A 35 23.42 19.62 -28.01
C PRO A 35 23.16 20.14 -26.60
N ALA A 36 23.54 21.40 -26.38
CA ALA A 36 22.96 22.22 -25.34
C ALA A 36 21.45 22.20 -25.56
N LEU A 37 20.72 21.67 -24.58
CA LEU A 37 19.37 22.02 -24.13
C LEU A 37 18.84 20.85 -23.28
N LEU A 38 19.44 20.64 -22.09
CA LEU A 38 18.59 20.35 -20.95
C LEU A 38 17.79 21.65 -20.75
N GLN A 39 16.69 21.80 -21.48
CA GLN A 39 15.67 22.74 -21.05
C GLN A 39 15.31 22.27 -19.65
N GLU A 40 15.72 23.02 -18.63
CA GLU A 40 15.21 22.86 -17.28
C GLU A 40 13.70 22.98 -17.41
N GLN A 41 13.04 21.83 -17.48
CA GLN A 41 11.61 21.80 -17.65
C GLN A 41 11.04 22.36 -16.37
N GLU A 42 10.43 23.55 -16.46
CA GLU A 42 9.87 24.26 -15.32
C GLU A 42 8.97 23.32 -14.52
N TRP A 43 9.25 23.18 -13.21
CA TRP A 43 8.51 22.27 -12.34
C TRP A 43 7.04 22.72 -12.24
N LYS A 44 6.14 21.92 -12.84
CA LYS A 44 4.72 22.23 -12.94
C LYS A 44 3.88 21.15 -12.29
N VAL A 45 2.99 21.58 -11.41
CA VAL A 45 2.06 20.70 -10.70
C VAL A 45 0.64 20.99 -11.15
N PHE A 46 -0.11 19.93 -11.45
CA PHE A 46 -1.49 19.99 -11.92
C PHE A 46 -2.38 19.26 -10.93
N PHE A 47 -3.66 19.65 -10.85
CA PHE A 47 -4.57 19.04 -9.88
C PHE A 47 -4.80 17.56 -10.15
N THR A 48 -4.91 17.16 -11.42
CA THR A 48 -5.07 15.76 -11.83
C THR A 48 -3.75 15.08 -12.23
N GLY A 49 -2.60 15.69 -11.93
CA GLY A 49 -1.29 15.16 -12.27
C GLY A 49 -0.69 14.29 -11.16
N SER A 50 0.27 13.46 -11.53
CA SER A 50 1.14 12.68 -10.65
C SER A 50 2.60 13.13 -10.80
N PHE A 51 3.54 12.41 -10.21
CA PHE A 51 4.97 12.63 -10.46
C PHE A 51 5.40 12.23 -11.88
N TRP A 52 4.69 11.29 -12.51
CA TRP A 52 4.96 10.81 -13.87
C TRP A 52 4.22 11.58 -14.97
N GLY A 53 3.66 12.75 -14.63
CA GLY A 53 3.03 13.66 -15.58
C GLY A 53 1.56 13.95 -15.30
N HIS A 54 0.88 14.52 -16.29
CA HIS A 54 -0.51 14.92 -16.19
C HIS A 54 -1.25 14.67 -17.50
N HIS A 55 -2.57 14.58 -17.42
CA HIS A 55 -3.43 14.43 -18.58
C HIS A 55 -4.31 15.66 -18.78
N GLY A 56 -4.51 16.04 -20.05
CA GLY A 56 -5.42 17.12 -20.44
C GLY A 56 -4.80 18.51 -20.40
N ARG A 57 -5.64 19.52 -20.72
CA ARG A 57 -5.24 20.93 -20.81
C ARG A 57 -5.55 21.70 -19.53
N GLU A 58 -5.08 21.20 -18.39
CA GLU A 58 -5.21 21.92 -17.13
C GLU A 58 -4.15 23.02 -17.00
N ARG A 59 -4.46 24.10 -16.27
CA ARG A 59 -3.48 25.12 -15.91
C ARG A 59 -2.70 24.67 -14.68
N ALA A 60 -1.37 24.79 -14.73
CA ALA A 60 -0.51 24.52 -13.58
C ALA A 60 -0.93 25.35 -12.35
N GLY A 61 -0.87 24.73 -11.19
CA GLY A 61 -1.13 25.37 -9.91
C GLY A 61 -0.10 26.44 -9.60
N ARG A 62 -0.53 27.49 -8.89
CA ARG A 62 0.39 28.48 -8.35
C ARG A 62 1.07 27.91 -7.12
N GLU A 63 2.40 27.75 -7.18
CA GLU A 63 3.21 27.34 -6.03
C GLU A 63 3.12 28.37 -4.90
N VAL A 64 2.96 27.86 -3.69
CA VAL A 64 3.07 28.57 -2.41
C VAL A 64 4.10 27.80 -1.61
N ARG A 65 5.26 28.41 -1.40
CA ARG A 65 6.33 27.82 -0.59
C ARG A 65 5.93 27.84 0.87
N VAL A 66 5.97 26.67 1.49
CA VAL A 66 5.61 26.44 2.88
C VAL A 66 6.87 26.23 3.69
N GLY A 67 7.73 25.29 3.28
CA GLY A 67 8.99 24.99 3.95
C GLY A 67 8.83 24.44 5.38
N ALA A 68 7.63 24.00 5.76
CA ALA A 68 7.34 23.50 7.10
C ALA A 68 8.00 22.13 7.30
N SER A 69 8.48 21.89 8.53
CA SER A 69 9.06 20.62 8.93
C SER A 69 8.60 20.24 10.34
N PHE A 70 8.29 18.97 10.55
CA PHE A 70 7.85 18.45 11.85
C PHE A 70 8.18 16.97 11.97
N PRO A 71 8.53 16.47 13.18
CA PRO A 71 8.71 15.04 13.39
C PRO A 71 7.36 14.32 13.40
N TRP A 72 7.30 13.11 12.85
CA TRP A 72 6.17 12.21 13.04
C TRP A 72 6.65 10.76 12.92
N GLY A 73 6.42 9.98 13.99
CA GLY A 73 7.14 8.73 14.22
C GLY A 73 8.65 8.94 14.16
N ASP A 74 9.33 8.08 13.41
CA ASP A 74 10.79 8.07 13.30
C ASP A 74 11.31 8.86 12.08
N ALA A 75 10.45 9.63 11.41
CA ALA A 75 10.81 10.40 10.22
C ALA A 75 10.64 11.91 10.46
N LEU A 76 11.49 12.71 9.81
CA LEU A 76 11.30 14.16 9.73
C LEU A 76 10.48 14.48 8.49
N TRP A 77 9.23 14.87 8.67
CA TRP A 77 8.34 15.26 7.59
C TRP A 77 8.58 16.70 7.19
N ARG A 78 8.51 16.94 5.88
CA ARG A 78 8.60 18.26 5.27
C ARG A 78 7.45 18.47 4.29
N VAL A 79 6.88 19.66 4.33
CA VAL A 79 5.96 20.14 3.29
C VAL A 79 6.64 21.33 2.63
N PRO A 80 7.43 21.10 1.56
CA PRO A 80 8.19 22.19 0.93
C PRO A 80 7.27 23.20 0.26
N ALA A 81 6.24 22.73 -0.44
CA ALA A 81 5.31 23.58 -1.18
C ALA A 81 3.90 23.00 -1.26
N VAL A 82 2.93 23.88 -1.45
CA VAL A 82 1.58 23.55 -1.89
C VAL A 82 1.24 24.33 -3.15
N TYR A 83 0.34 23.78 -3.97
CA TYR A 83 0.01 24.31 -5.29
C TYR A 83 -1.48 24.59 -5.35
N VAL A 84 -1.82 25.87 -5.53
CA VAL A 84 -3.19 26.34 -5.65
C VAL A 84 -3.65 26.14 -7.10
N CYS A 85 -4.39 25.07 -7.34
CA CYS A 85 -4.97 24.75 -8.64
C CYS A 85 -6.43 25.23 -8.72
N GLY A 86 -7.00 25.25 -9.93
CA GLY A 86 -8.39 25.66 -10.13
C GLY A 86 -9.40 24.74 -9.45
N LYS A 87 -9.14 23.43 -9.41
CA LYS A 87 -10.03 22.40 -8.85
C LYS A 87 -9.75 22.05 -7.39
N GLY A 88 -8.57 22.38 -6.88
CA GLY A 88 -8.18 22.02 -5.52
C GLY A 88 -6.78 22.48 -5.14
N LEU A 89 -6.34 22.03 -3.97
CA LEU A 89 -4.98 22.19 -3.48
C LEU A 89 -4.20 20.90 -3.72
N VAL A 90 -2.96 21.01 -4.19
CA VAL A 90 -2.03 19.89 -4.25
C VAL A 90 -0.91 20.16 -3.26
N ALA A 91 -0.49 19.16 -2.49
CA ALA A 91 0.62 19.28 -1.55
C ALA A 91 1.62 18.15 -1.78
N ASP A 92 2.89 18.51 -1.79
CA ASP A 92 3.98 17.54 -1.78
C ASP A 92 4.49 17.37 -0.35
N PHE A 93 4.72 16.12 0.04
CA PHE A 93 5.23 15.72 1.34
C PHE A 93 6.51 14.92 1.13
N CYS A 94 7.53 15.22 1.92
CA CYS A 94 8.81 14.54 1.89
C CYS A 94 9.17 14.11 3.31
N ALA A 95 9.18 12.81 3.59
CA ALA A 95 9.61 12.29 4.89
C ALA A 95 11.05 11.79 4.80
N ARG A 96 11.94 12.40 5.58
CA ARG A 96 13.35 12.02 5.65
C ARG A 96 13.54 10.86 6.62
N VAL A 97 14.23 9.82 6.16
CA VAL A 97 14.56 8.61 6.91
C VAL A 97 16.08 8.48 6.99
N ALA A 98 16.59 8.16 8.18
CA ALA A 98 18.02 7.97 8.40
C ALA A 98 18.57 6.80 7.55
N PRO A 99 19.71 6.97 6.85
CA PRO A 99 20.28 5.92 6.01
C PRO A 99 20.65 4.67 6.80
N GLU A 100 21.06 4.80 8.06
CA GLU A 100 21.38 3.67 8.93
C GLU A 100 20.16 2.78 9.17
N ARG A 101 18.96 3.37 9.23
CA ARG A 101 17.70 2.63 9.37
C ARG A 101 17.34 1.89 8.10
N VAL A 102 17.50 2.53 6.94
CA VAL A 102 17.26 1.89 5.64
C VAL A 102 18.23 0.71 5.48
N LEU A 103 19.51 0.92 5.78
CA LEU A 103 20.53 -0.12 5.73
C LEU A 103 20.26 -1.26 6.73
N ALA A 104 19.84 -0.95 7.96
CA ALA A 104 19.49 -1.98 8.94
C ALA A 104 18.32 -2.84 8.48
N PHE A 105 17.29 -2.23 7.89
CA PHE A 105 16.16 -2.96 7.29
C PHE A 105 16.62 -3.86 6.14
N TRP A 106 17.44 -3.33 5.22
CA TRP A 106 17.99 -4.10 4.11
C TRP A 106 18.81 -5.31 4.57
N ASN A 107 19.68 -5.11 5.56
CA ASN A 107 20.50 -6.19 6.12
C ASN A 107 19.66 -7.24 6.85
N LYS A 108 18.63 -6.82 7.60
CA LYS A 108 17.75 -7.75 8.34
C LYS A 108 17.05 -8.71 7.38
N TRP A 109 16.58 -8.19 6.25
CA TRP A 109 15.77 -8.94 5.28
C TRP A 109 16.59 -9.50 4.10
N ASP A 110 17.92 -9.42 4.16
CA ASP A 110 18.86 -9.80 3.09
C ASP A 110 18.45 -9.28 1.72
N LEU A 111 17.99 -8.02 1.68
CA LEU A 111 17.57 -7.37 0.45
C LEU A 111 18.82 -6.99 -0.35
N SER A 112 18.81 -7.35 -1.63
CA SER A 112 19.87 -7.00 -2.58
C SER A 112 19.24 -6.82 -3.94
N PRO A 113 19.69 -5.85 -4.74
CA PRO A 113 19.13 -5.68 -6.08
C PRO A 113 19.49 -6.83 -7.03
N GLU A 114 20.59 -7.55 -6.75
CA GLU A 114 21.08 -8.64 -7.58
C GLU A 114 20.44 -10.00 -7.24
N ARG A 115 20.00 -10.20 -5.99
CA ARG A 115 19.49 -11.50 -5.51
C ARG A 115 18.00 -11.75 -5.80
N GLY A 116 17.29 -10.76 -6.36
CA GLY A 116 15.85 -10.84 -6.60
C GLY A 116 15.04 -10.79 -5.30
N GLU A 117 13.73 -11.04 -5.39
CA GLU A 117 12.87 -11.07 -4.19
C GLU A 117 13.18 -12.29 -3.31
N PRO A 118 13.35 -12.10 -1.99
CA PRO A 118 13.56 -13.22 -1.08
C PRO A 118 12.33 -14.13 -1.04
N ASN A 119 12.56 -15.44 -0.91
CA ASN A 119 11.48 -16.40 -0.70
C ASN A 119 10.98 -16.32 0.75
N LEU A 120 10.02 -15.42 0.99
CA LEU A 120 9.43 -15.18 2.30
C LEU A 120 8.11 -15.91 2.47
N THR A 121 7.87 -16.41 3.68
CA THR A 121 6.53 -16.80 4.10
C THR A 121 5.62 -15.57 4.19
N ASP A 122 4.30 -15.78 4.17
CA ASP A 122 3.33 -14.68 4.32
C ASP A 122 3.55 -13.86 5.59
N GLU A 123 3.82 -14.52 6.73
CA GLU A 123 4.09 -13.83 7.99
C GLU A 123 5.37 -13.00 7.92
N GLN A 124 6.43 -13.53 7.30
CA GLN A 124 7.66 -12.76 7.08
C GLN A 124 7.43 -11.58 6.14
N ARG A 125 6.58 -11.73 5.11
CA ARG A 125 6.21 -10.62 4.22
C ARG A 125 5.43 -9.55 4.99
N MET A 126 4.49 -9.93 5.86
CA MET A 126 3.77 -8.99 6.73
C MET A 126 4.72 -8.23 7.66
N GLU A 127 5.69 -8.92 8.28
CA GLU A 127 6.71 -8.30 9.12
C GLU A 127 7.60 -7.35 8.30
N LEU A 128 8.06 -7.78 7.13
CA LEU A 128 8.85 -6.95 6.23
C LEU A 128 8.10 -5.67 5.84
N GLU A 129 6.84 -5.77 5.46
CA GLU A 129 6.00 -4.62 5.11
C GLU A 129 5.77 -3.69 6.31
N ALA A 130 5.53 -4.24 7.50
CA ALA A 130 5.33 -3.48 8.73
C ALA A 130 6.60 -2.74 9.19
N GLU A 131 7.77 -3.29 8.90
CA GLU A 131 9.07 -2.72 9.28
C GLU A 131 9.68 -1.80 8.23
N ASN A 132 9.19 -1.84 6.99
CA ASN A 132 9.75 -1.07 5.88
C ASN A 132 9.77 0.44 6.21
N PRO A 133 10.95 1.04 6.41
CA PRO A 133 11.06 2.43 6.84
C PRO A 133 10.70 3.42 5.73
N LEU A 134 10.59 2.96 4.48
CA LEU A 134 10.19 3.74 3.31
C LEU A 134 8.75 3.42 2.85
N SER A 135 7.95 2.79 3.72
CA SER A 135 6.54 2.50 3.44
C SER A 135 5.72 3.76 3.17
N LEU A 136 4.82 3.68 2.18
CA LEU A 136 3.94 4.78 1.76
C LEU A 136 2.56 4.76 2.48
N ASN A 137 2.43 3.95 3.54
CA ASN A 137 1.20 3.69 4.31
C ASN A 137 0.78 4.87 5.20
N VAL A 138 0.60 6.04 4.58
CA VAL A 138 0.26 7.30 5.25
C VAL A 138 -0.92 7.96 4.54
N ASP A 139 -2.01 8.12 5.30
CA ASP A 139 -3.14 8.97 4.95
C ASP A 139 -2.84 10.41 5.38
N THR A 140 -3.27 11.35 4.56
CA THR A 140 -3.10 12.77 4.84
C THR A 140 -4.43 13.48 4.74
N GLN A 141 -4.68 14.38 5.67
CA GLN A 141 -5.83 15.27 5.65
C GLN A 141 -5.35 16.69 5.69
N MET A 142 -5.97 17.54 4.88
CA MET A 142 -5.62 18.95 4.79
C MET A 142 -6.80 19.80 5.23
N ALA A 143 -6.55 20.82 6.03
CA ALA A 143 -7.51 21.84 6.37
C ALA A 143 -6.98 23.23 5.97
N VAL A 144 -7.86 24.02 5.36
CA VAL A 144 -7.58 25.42 4.98
C VAL A 144 -8.53 26.31 5.76
N ASN A 145 -7.98 27.30 6.47
CA ASN A 145 -8.76 28.24 7.30
C ASN A 145 -9.67 27.49 8.31
N GLY A 146 -9.16 26.41 8.91
CA GLY A 146 -9.89 25.56 9.85
C GLY A 146 -10.98 24.66 9.22
N ARG A 147 -11.07 24.59 7.89
CA ARG A 147 -12.04 23.73 7.20
C ARG A 147 -11.34 22.57 6.48
N PRO A 148 -11.70 21.31 6.77
CA PRO A 148 -11.12 20.15 6.10
C PRO A 148 -11.50 20.15 4.61
N LEU A 149 -10.54 19.78 3.77
CA LEU A 149 -10.74 19.57 2.34
C LEU A 149 -10.96 18.07 2.05
N PRO A 150 -11.91 17.71 1.18
CA PRO A 150 -12.06 16.33 0.74
C PRO A 150 -10.82 15.84 -0.01
N ASN A 151 -10.30 14.68 0.42
CA ASN A 151 -9.31 13.93 -0.35
C ASN A 151 -9.85 13.63 -1.77
N SER A 152 -8.97 13.73 -2.75
CA SER A 152 -9.28 13.49 -4.16
C SER A 152 -8.55 12.23 -4.66
N HIS A 153 -7.23 12.31 -4.71
CA HIS A 153 -6.31 11.29 -5.19
C HIS A 153 -4.90 11.70 -4.80
N GLY A 154 -3.93 10.85 -5.08
CA GLY A 154 -2.53 11.18 -4.93
C GLY A 154 -1.65 10.09 -5.50
N CYS A 155 -0.36 10.28 -5.35
CA CYS A 155 0.65 9.31 -5.73
C CYS A 155 1.84 9.40 -4.78
N GLY A 156 2.72 8.42 -4.84
CA GLY A 156 3.91 8.39 -4.02
C GLY A 156 4.92 7.39 -4.53
N LEU A 157 6.17 7.63 -4.17
CA LEU A 157 7.31 6.77 -4.45
C LEU A 157 8.36 6.99 -3.34
N SER A 158 9.39 6.16 -3.31
CA SER A 158 10.47 6.28 -2.33
C SER A 158 11.83 6.48 -2.99
N TRP A 159 12.70 7.26 -2.35
CA TRP A 159 14.13 7.25 -2.64
C TRP A 159 14.84 6.36 -1.62
N ASN A 160 15.55 5.36 -2.10
CA ASN A 160 16.29 4.44 -1.26
C ASN A 160 17.80 4.60 -1.49
N PRO A 161 18.57 5.14 -0.52
CA PRO A 161 20.00 5.40 -0.70
C PRO A 161 20.83 4.13 -0.85
N CYS A 162 20.29 2.94 -0.52
CA CYS A 162 20.96 1.67 -0.72
C CYS A 162 20.85 1.14 -2.17
N LEU A 163 20.00 1.73 -3.00
CA LEU A 163 19.87 1.33 -4.41
C LEU A 163 20.94 2.01 -5.30
N PRO A 164 21.62 1.25 -6.18
CA PRO A 164 22.39 1.78 -7.29
C PRO A 164 21.61 2.77 -8.13
N GLY A 165 22.36 3.69 -8.75
CA GLY A 165 21.78 4.76 -9.55
C GLY A 165 20.85 4.25 -10.65
N GLU A 166 21.20 3.21 -11.40
CA GLU A 166 20.36 2.79 -12.53
C GLU A 166 18.96 2.29 -12.11
N MET A 167 18.79 1.89 -10.85
CA MET A 167 17.52 1.40 -10.30
C MET A 167 16.71 2.47 -9.55
N GLN A 168 17.23 3.69 -9.46
CA GLN A 168 16.48 4.81 -8.89
C GLN A 168 15.52 5.38 -9.93
N GLU A 169 14.28 5.61 -9.51
CA GLU A 169 13.29 6.29 -10.36
C GLU A 169 13.74 7.71 -10.72
N ARG A 170 13.58 8.08 -11.99
CA ARG A 170 13.94 9.41 -12.50
C ARG A 170 13.15 10.49 -11.75
N GLU A 171 11.87 10.25 -11.52
CA GLU A 171 10.95 11.17 -10.83
C GLU A 171 11.41 11.47 -9.40
N ALA A 172 11.94 10.47 -8.68
CA ALA A 172 12.51 10.66 -7.35
C ALA A 172 13.66 11.67 -7.38
N ARG A 173 14.56 11.55 -8.36
CA ARG A 173 15.70 12.45 -8.53
C ARG A 173 15.26 13.87 -8.84
N ASP A 174 14.29 14.02 -9.73
CA ASP A 174 13.75 15.32 -10.10
C ASP A 174 13.13 16.02 -8.87
N ILE A 175 12.41 15.28 -8.02
CA ILE A 175 11.85 15.80 -6.76
C ILE A 175 12.95 16.21 -5.77
N LEU A 176 13.96 15.34 -5.58
CA LEU A 176 15.10 15.62 -4.70
C LEU A 176 15.84 16.89 -5.15
N ALA A 177 16.10 17.04 -6.45
CA ALA A 177 16.74 18.22 -7.01
C ALA A 177 15.87 19.47 -6.85
N HIS A 178 14.58 19.39 -7.20
CA HIS A 178 13.65 20.52 -7.11
C HIS A 178 13.53 21.08 -5.69
N TYR A 179 13.45 20.20 -4.68
CA TYR A 179 13.32 20.60 -3.28
C TYR A 179 14.63 20.64 -2.50
N SER A 180 15.78 20.44 -3.16
CA SER A 180 17.10 20.40 -2.52
C SER A 180 17.18 19.41 -1.35
N LEU A 181 16.62 18.22 -1.56
CA LEU A 181 16.65 17.13 -0.59
C LEU A 181 17.94 16.32 -0.74
N ASP A 182 18.57 15.98 0.38
CA ASP A 182 19.85 15.28 0.40
C ASP A 182 19.68 13.80 -0.01
N PRO A 183 20.27 13.35 -1.14
CA PRO A 183 20.17 11.97 -1.62
C PRO A 183 20.87 10.95 -0.72
N ALA A 184 21.68 11.36 0.26
CA ALA A 184 22.30 10.46 1.23
C ALA A 184 21.29 9.86 2.22
N TYR A 185 20.07 10.40 2.31
CA TYR A 185 19.00 9.91 3.17
C TYR A 185 17.98 9.08 2.39
N GLY A 186 17.19 8.27 3.09
CA GLY A 186 15.95 7.72 2.56
C GLY A 186 14.85 8.77 2.50
N TRP A 187 14.00 8.71 1.47
CA TRP A 187 12.85 9.60 1.35
C TRP A 187 11.57 8.86 1.00
N ILE A 188 10.49 9.19 1.72
CA ILE A 188 9.11 8.93 1.29
C ILE A 188 8.63 10.21 0.61
N LEU A 189 8.21 10.11 -0.65
CA LEU A 189 7.77 11.25 -1.46
C LEU A 189 6.31 11.04 -1.83
N LEU A 190 5.43 11.93 -1.36
CA LEU A 190 3.99 11.84 -1.62
C LEU A 190 3.49 13.13 -2.26
N ARG A 191 2.61 13.01 -3.24
CA ARG A 191 1.80 14.12 -3.75
C ARG A 191 0.33 13.81 -3.49
N ARG A 192 -0.37 14.71 -2.81
CA ARG A 192 -1.78 14.53 -2.44
C ARG A 192 -2.61 15.72 -2.92
N SER A 193 -3.74 15.42 -3.55
CA SER A 193 -4.67 16.39 -4.13
C SER A 193 -5.96 16.43 -3.31
N PHE A 194 -6.37 17.63 -2.92
CA PHE A 194 -7.55 17.91 -2.09
C PHE A 194 -8.49 18.83 -2.84
N ARG A 195 -9.77 18.48 -2.97
CA ARG A 195 -10.74 19.27 -3.75
C ARG A 195 -11.16 20.54 -3.03
N TRP A 196 -11.35 21.62 -3.79
CA TRP A 196 -12.08 22.76 -3.27
C TRP A 196 -13.54 22.39 -3.04
N VAL A 197 -14.08 22.81 -1.89
CA VAL A 197 -15.52 22.75 -1.62
C VAL A 197 -16.23 23.99 -2.19
N THR A 198 -15.48 25.06 -2.42
CA THR A 198 -15.95 26.33 -2.99
C THR A 198 -15.69 26.39 -4.49
N SER A 199 -16.49 27.17 -5.21
CA SER A 199 -16.32 27.39 -6.64
C SER A 199 -15.06 28.19 -7.02
N ARG A 200 -14.48 28.91 -6.06
CA ARG A 200 -13.22 29.65 -6.21
C ARG A 200 -12.24 29.22 -5.11
N PRO A 201 -10.93 29.17 -5.40
CA PRO A 201 -9.92 28.92 -4.38
C PRO A 201 -10.00 29.96 -3.26
N PRO A 202 -10.07 29.55 -1.98
CA PRO A 202 -10.03 30.49 -0.86
C PRO A 202 -8.63 31.11 -0.73
N ALA A 203 -8.56 32.29 -0.11
CA ALA A 203 -7.28 32.81 0.36
C ALA A 203 -6.72 31.87 1.45
N LEU A 204 -5.46 31.47 1.33
CA LEU A 204 -4.77 30.63 2.31
C LEU A 204 -4.32 31.52 3.47
N ARG A 205 -5.09 31.56 4.57
CA ARG A 205 -4.74 32.32 5.79
C ARG A 205 -4.17 31.41 6.88
N SER A 206 -4.65 30.17 6.93
CA SER A 206 -4.03 29.09 7.70
C SER A 206 -4.11 27.79 6.91
N LEU A 207 -3.14 26.94 7.15
CA LEU A 207 -3.04 25.62 6.53
C LEU A 207 -2.59 24.61 7.58
N GLN A 208 -3.33 23.50 7.71
CA GLN A 208 -3.00 22.44 8.66
C GLN A 208 -3.01 21.10 7.93
N VAL A 209 -2.03 20.26 8.22
CA VAL A 209 -2.02 18.86 7.81
C VAL A 209 -2.22 17.96 9.02
N THR A 210 -3.01 16.91 8.86
CA THR A 210 -3.04 15.78 9.79
C THR A 210 -2.48 14.55 9.07
N LEU A 211 -1.42 13.96 9.63
CA LEU A 211 -0.87 12.68 9.20
C LEU A 211 -1.50 11.55 10.00
N ARG A 212 -1.86 10.46 9.32
CA ARG A 212 -2.44 9.26 9.92
C ARG A 212 -1.75 8.05 9.34
N GLN A 213 -1.28 7.16 10.22
CA GLN A 213 -0.72 5.90 9.77
C GLN A 213 -1.87 4.99 9.33
N GLU A 214 -1.75 4.40 8.15
CA GLU A 214 -2.64 3.28 7.81
C GLU A 214 -2.27 2.08 8.70
N PRO A 215 -3.25 1.36 9.27
CA PRO A 215 -2.96 0.22 10.13
C PRO A 215 -2.07 -0.80 9.44
N LEU A 216 -0.97 -1.17 10.11
CA LEU A 216 -0.04 -2.20 9.68
C LEU A 216 -0.61 -3.58 10.01
N SER A 217 -0.34 -4.57 9.16
CA SER A 217 -0.70 -5.96 9.44
C SER A 217 0.48 -6.67 10.11
N LEU A 218 0.26 -7.22 11.30
CA LEU A 218 1.25 -8.01 12.04
C LEU A 218 0.79 -9.48 12.11
N PRO A 219 1.72 -10.43 11.95
CA PRO A 219 1.38 -11.84 12.07
C PRO A 219 1.09 -12.21 13.53
N GLY A 220 0.19 -13.17 13.69
CA GLY A 220 -0.14 -13.81 14.96
C GLY A 220 0.15 -15.31 14.95
N PRO A 221 -0.17 -16.01 16.04
CA PRO A 221 0.04 -17.44 16.11
C PRO A 221 -0.81 -18.19 15.08
N ARG A 222 -0.24 -19.29 14.58
CA ARG A 222 -0.97 -20.30 13.81
C ARG A 222 -1.62 -21.30 14.76
N PHE A 223 -2.77 -21.82 14.39
CA PHE A 223 -3.50 -22.79 15.19
C PHE A 223 -4.36 -23.70 14.32
N ARG A 224 -4.78 -24.81 14.91
CA ARG A 224 -5.73 -25.74 14.30
C ARG A 224 -6.90 -25.92 15.23
N VAL A 225 -8.02 -26.33 14.65
CA VAL A 225 -9.28 -26.53 15.35
C VAL A 225 -9.69 -27.98 15.19
N SER A 226 -9.90 -28.65 16.32
CA SER A 226 -10.45 -29.99 16.42
C SER A 226 -11.98 -29.97 16.41
N GLY A 227 -12.58 -28.90 16.92
CA GLY A 227 -14.03 -28.70 16.85
C GLY A 227 -14.57 -27.56 17.72
N PRO A 228 -15.91 -27.46 17.84
CA PRO A 228 -16.57 -26.53 18.75
C PRO A 228 -16.09 -26.68 20.21
N GLY A 229 -15.87 -25.55 20.90
CA GLY A 229 -15.40 -25.51 22.28
C GLY A 229 -13.88 -25.41 22.43
N ASP A 230 -13.11 -25.52 21.35
CA ASP A 230 -11.67 -25.27 21.38
C ASP A 230 -11.37 -23.84 21.81
N SER A 231 -10.31 -23.68 22.60
CA SER A 231 -9.84 -22.37 23.07
C SER A 231 -8.36 -22.19 22.72
N VAL A 232 -8.04 -21.07 22.10
CA VAL A 232 -6.68 -20.73 21.65
C VAL A 232 -6.23 -19.45 22.37
N PRO A 233 -5.39 -19.54 23.40
CA PRO A 233 -4.82 -18.37 24.04
C PRO A 233 -3.77 -17.73 23.15
N PHE A 234 -3.73 -16.40 23.11
CA PHE A 234 -2.74 -15.64 22.38
C PHE A 234 -2.44 -14.31 23.06
N THR A 235 -1.33 -13.69 22.65
CA THR A 235 -0.89 -12.38 23.15
C THR A 235 -0.90 -11.40 21.99
N HIS A 236 -1.53 -10.24 22.18
CA HIS A 236 -1.56 -9.19 21.17
C HIS A 236 -0.13 -8.67 20.92
N PRO A 237 0.38 -8.68 19.68
CA PRO A 237 1.81 -8.47 19.39
C PRO A 237 2.31 -7.07 19.77
N LEU A 238 1.46 -6.04 19.68
CA LEU A 238 1.83 -4.67 20.03
C LEU A 238 1.63 -4.32 21.52
N THR A 239 0.49 -4.68 22.12
CA THR A 239 0.12 -4.25 23.47
C THR A 239 0.56 -5.22 24.57
N GLY A 240 0.91 -6.47 24.21
CA GLY A 240 1.22 -7.53 25.17
C GLY A 240 0.01 -8.05 25.95
N ALA A 241 -1.21 -7.60 25.63
CA ALA A 241 -2.43 -8.05 26.30
C ALA A 241 -2.75 -9.52 25.95
N SER A 242 -3.14 -10.31 26.95
CA SER A 242 -3.57 -11.70 26.75
C SER A 242 -5.04 -11.77 26.36
N HIS A 243 -5.33 -12.58 25.35
CA HIS A 243 -6.66 -12.86 24.84
C HIS A 243 -6.83 -14.37 24.62
N THR A 244 -8.07 -14.82 24.50
CA THR A 244 -8.40 -16.20 24.13
C THR A 244 -9.46 -16.17 23.04
N LEU A 245 -9.19 -16.89 21.95
CA LEU A 245 -10.17 -17.18 20.91
C LEU A 245 -10.91 -18.45 21.28
N TYR A 246 -12.24 -18.41 21.32
CA TYR A 246 -13.09 -19.57 21.55
C TYR A 246 -13.81 -19.92 20.25
N VAL A 247 -13.70 -21.17 19.82
CA VAL A 247 -14.36 -21.68 18.62
C VAL A 247 -15.79 -22.05 18.97
N ASP A 248 -16.74 -21.39 18.33
CA ASP A 248 -18.16 -21.72 18.44
C ASP A 248 -18.53 -22.87 17.50
N ASP A 249 -17.96 -22.86 16.28
CA ASP A 249 -18.22 -23.84 15.22
C ASP A 249 -17.12 -23.79 14.15
N CYS A 250 -16.75 -24.92 13.51
CA CYS A 250 -16.08 -24.93 12.20
C CYS A 250 -16.62 -26.11 11.39
N GLN A 251 -17.27 -25.82 10.26
CA GLN A 251 -17.81 -26.84 9.39
C GLN A 251 -17.38 -26.60 7.94
N PRO A 252 -17.14 -27.67 7.17
CA PRO A 252 -17.08 -27.59 5.72
C PRO A 252 -18.37 -26.98 5.15
N GLN A 253 -18.20 -26.15 4.13
CA GLN A 253 -19.25 -25.46 3.39
C GLN A 253 -18.93 -25.55 1.90
N GLU A 254 -19.95 -25.39 1.06
CA GLU A 254 -19.83 -25.37 -0.40
C GLU A 254 -20.60 -24.17 -0.96
N LEU A 255 -19.96 -23.45 -1.89
CA LEU A 255 -20.61 -22.40 -2.67
C LEU A 255 -21.58 -23.02 -3.69
N SER A 256 -22.81 -23.30 -3.24
CA SER A 256 -23.90 -23.71 -4.11
C SER A 256 -24.56 -22.48 -4.75
N ASN A 257 -24.99 -22.61 -6.02
CA ASN A 257 -25.76 -21.63 -6.80
C ASN A 257 -24.99 -20.54 -7.59
N LEU A 258 -23.68 -20.69 -7.77
CA LEU A 258 -22.90 -19.85 -8.69
C LEU A 258 -22.46 -20.68 -9.91
N ARG A 259 -22.28 -20.03 -11.08
CA ARG A 259 -21.60 -20.66 -12.22
C ARG A 259 -20.11 -20.82 -11.85
N THR A 260 -19.77 -21.94 -11.24
CA THR A 260 -18.45 -22.26 -10.68
C THR A 260 -17.69 -23.25 -11.55
N ASP A 261 -18.07 -23.42 -12.82
CA ASP A 261 -17.43 -24.35 -13.74
C ASP A 261 -15.91 -24.07 -13.82
N GLY A 262 -15.10 -25.00 -13.30
CA GLY A 262 -13.64 -24.87 -13.26
C GLY A 262 -13.09 -24.05 -12.08
N LEU A 263 -13.93 -23.60 -11.14
CA LEU A 263 -13.54 -22.88 -9.93
C LEU A 263 -13.67 -23.78 -8.68
N PRO A 264 -12.79 -23.62 -7.67
CA PRO A 264 -12.97 -24.29 -6.38
C PRO A 264 -14.17 -23.73 -5.63
N THR A 265 -14.91 -24.59 -4.92
CA THR A 265 -16.17 -24.23 -4.24
C THR A 265 -16.23 -24.60 -2.77
N HIS A 266 -15.31 -25.43 -2.28
CA HIS A 266 -15.33 -25.95 -0.91
C HIS A 266 -14.46 -25.10 0.03
N PHE A 267 -14.89 -24.88 1.28
CA PHE A 267 -14.15 -24.15 2.32
C PHE A 267 -14.61 -24.56 3.74
N CYS A 268 -13.85 -24.30 4.82
CA CYS A 268 -14.39 -24.32 6.20
C CYS A 268 -14.88 -22.92 6.58
N LEU A 269 -16.05 -22.83 7.18
CA LEU A 269 -16.52 -21.65 7.88
C LEU A 269 -16.31 -21.84 9.38
N MET A 270 -15.42 -21.05 9.98
CA MET A 270 -15.21 -21.02 11.43
C MET A 270 -15.93 -19.83 12.05
N ARG A 271 -16.77 -20.08 13.07
CA ARG A 271 -17.36 -19.06 13.95
C ARG A 271 -16.64 -19.06 15.29
N TYR A 272 -16.32 -17.88 15.80
CA TYR A 272 -15.56 -17.73 17.04
C TYR A 272 -15.86 -16.41 17.74
N HIS A 273 -15.50 -16.31 19.01
CA HIS A 273 -15.50 -15.06 19.77
C HIS A 273 -14.21 -14.90 20.59
N LEU A 274 -13.92 -13.68 21.04
CA LEU A 274 -12.69 -13.33 21.75
C LEU A 274 -12.98 -12.85 23.18
N LEU A 275 -12.15 -13.25 24.14
CA LEU A 275 -12.17 -12.72 25.51
C LEU A 275 -10.73 -12.41 26.01
N PRO A 276 -10.43 -11.17 26.42
CA PRO A 276 -11.19 -9.94 26.17
C PRO A 276 -11.41 -9.71 24.67
N ASP A 277 -12.44 -8.95 24.30
CA ASP A 277 -12.72 -8.66 22.89
C ASP A 277 -11.73 -7.65 22.31
N LEU A 278 -11.56 -7.67 20.98
CA LEU A 278 -10.72 -6.73 20.22
C LEU A 278 -11.57 -5.85 19.30
N PRO A 279 -11.05 -4.73 18.77
CA PRO A 279 -11.75 -4.01 17.70
C PRO A 279 -12.01 -4.93 16.49
N GLN A 280 -13.16 -4.73 15.82
CA GLN A 280 -13.58 -5.58 14.70
C GLN A 280 -12.64 -5.46 13.49
N ASP A 281 -12.11 -4.27 13.25
CA ASP A 281 -11.15 -3.96 12.20
C ASP A 281 -9.70 -4.29 12.57
N GLY A 282 -9.42 -4.47 13.87
CA GLY A 282 -8.08 -4.71 14.43
C GLY A 282 -7.62 -6.17 14.47
N PHE A 283 -8.50 -7.14 14.21
CA PHE A 283 -8.16 -8.57 14.28
C PHE A 283 -8.92 -9.39 13.24
N SER A 284 -8.22 -10.33 12.61
CA SER A 284 -8.81 -11.31 11.68
C SER A 284 -8.11 -12.67 11.78
N VAL A 285 -8.78 -13.71 11.30
CA VAL A 285 -8.23 -15.05 11.15
C VAL A 285 -8.28 -15.44 9.67
N ARG A 286 -7.22 -16.06 9.16
CA ARG A 286 -7.10 -16.51 7.76
C ARG A 286 -6.59 -17.95 7.66
N ASP A 287 -6.87 -18.61 6.55
CA ASP A 287 -6.20 -19.86 6.17
C ASP A 287 -4.72 -19.59 5.88
N CYS A 288 -3.84 -20.46 6.35
CA CYS A 288 -2.41 -20.42 6.01
C CYS A 288 -2.13 -20.82 4.55
N ARG A 289 -3.10 -21.43 3.86
CA ARG A 289 -2.98 -21.88 2.47
C ARG A 289 -3.71 -20.94 1.52
N GLU A 290 -3.14 -20.77 0.34
CA GLU A 290 -3.80 -20.09 -0.77
C GLU A 290 -4.97 -20.92 -1.33
N SER A 291 -5.86 -20.24 -2.05
CA SER A 291 -6.94 -20.88 -2.79
C SER A 291 -6.39 -21.72 -3.93
N ASP A 292 -7.07 -22.83 -4.24
CA ASP A 292 -6.75 -23.57 -5.46
C ASP A 292 -6.94 -22.64 -6.67
N PRO A 293 -6.02 -22.64 -7.65
CA PRO A 293 -6.19 -21.83 -8.84
C PRO A 293 -7.34 -22.37 -9.70
N PRO A 294 -8.07 -21.51 -10.45
CA PRO A 294 -9.02 -21.94 -11.46
C PRO A 294 -8.41 -22.97 -12.43
N ARG A 295 -9.17 -24.01 -12.78
CA ARG A 295 -8.78 -24.95 -13.83
C ARG A 295 -9.01 -24.28 -15.19
N ASN A 296 -7.94 -24.10 -15.97
CA ASN A 296 -8.03 -23.60 -17.34
C ASN A 296 -8.87 -24.56 -18.20
N ARG A 297 -9.86 -24.02 -18.92
CA ARG A 297 -10.58 -24.76 -19.94
C ARG A 297 -9.84 -24.60 -21.27
N GLU A 298 -9.24 -25.67 -21.78
CA GLU A 298 -8.85 -25.72 -23.19
C GLU A 298 -10.13 -25.59 -24.05
N GLY A 299 -10.21 -24.53 -24.86
CA GLY A 299 -11.25 -24.38 -25.89
C GLY A 299 -12.47 -23.51 -25.56
N ALA A 300 -12.34 -22.41 -24.81
CA ALA A 300 -13.36 -21.36 -24.76
C ALA A 300 -12.90 -20.11 -25.51
N GLY A 301 -13.06 -20.13 -26.84
CA GLY A 301 -13.03 -18.92 -27.64
C GLY A 301 -14.12 -17.95 -27.19
N THR A 302 -13.75 -16.67 -27.11
CA THR A 302 -14.58 -15.47 -27.18
C THR A 302 -16.03 -15.51 -26.66
N ALA A 303 -16.26 -14.58 -25.72
CA ALA A 303 -17.52 -13.96 -25.34
C ALA A 303 -18.43 -14.74 -24.38
N LEU A 304 -18.40 -14.32 -23.11
CA LEU A 304 -19.63 -14.03 -22.38
C LEU A 304 -19.40 -12.78 -21.51
N GLY A 305 -19.85 -11.64 -22.04
CA GLY A 305 -20.20 -10.47 -21.25
C GLY A 305 -21.35 -10.85 -20.31
N GLY A 306 -21.02 -10.95 -19.03
CA GLY A 306 -21.97 -11.20 -17.96
C GLY A 306 -21.26 -10.87 -16.66
N ALA A 307 -21.50 -9.65 -16.17
CA ALA A 307 -20.99 -9.19 -14.89
C ALA A 307 -21.60 -10.05 -13.77
N VAL A 308 -20.96 -11.17 -13.44
CA VAL A 308 -21.18 -11.85 -12.18
C VAL A 308 -20.17 -11.25 -11.21
N THR A 309 -20.65 -10.28 -10.44
CA THR A 309 -19.98 -9.85 -9.21
C THR A 309 -20.02 -11.03 -8.25
N VAL A 310 -19.01 -11.90 -8.33
CA VAL A 310 -18.74 -12.84 -7.24
C VAL A 310 -18.29 -11.95 -6.08
N GLY A 311 -19.15 -11.81 -5.07
CA GLY A 311 -18.79 -11.20 -3.81
C GLY A 311 -17.52 -11.90 -3.31
N ILE A 312 -16.46 -11.12 -3.15
CA ILE A 312 -15.11 -11.55 -2.78
C ILE A 312 -15.20 -12.42 -1.53
N ILE A 313 -15.11 -13.74 -1.69
CA ILE A 313 -14.77 -14.65 -0.61
C ILE A 313 -13.27 -14.91 -0.77
N GLY A 314 -12.49 -14.19 0.03
CA GLY A 314 -11.08 -14.51 0.34
C GLY A 314 -10.16 -14.66 -0.87
N GLY A 315 -9.75 -13.53 -1.46
CA GLY A 315 -8.68 -13.53 -2.45
C GLY A 315 -8.16 -12.11 -2.72
N ALA A 316 -6.85 -11.95 -2.59
CA ALA A 316 -6.01 -10.77 -2.88
C ALA A 316 -5.98 -9.61 -1.87
N ASP A 317 -7.07 -8.93 -1.48
CA ASP A 317 -6.89 -7.67 -0.72
C ASP A 317 -7.93 -7.36 0.37
N GLY A 318 -7.54 -7.67 1.61
CA GLY A 318 -8.20 -7.23 2.84
C GLY A 318 -9.00 -8.32 3.58
N PRO A 319 -9.14 -8.24 4.91
CA PRO A 319 -9.95 -9.18 5.68
C PRO A 319 -11.42 -9.05 5.30
N VAL A 320 -12.00 -10.13 4.77
CA VAL A 320 -13.46 -10.29 4.69
C VAL A 320 -13.86 -11.18 5.86
N ALA A 321 -14.22 -10.57 6.99
CA ALA A 321 -15.06 -11.23 7.96
C ALA A 321 -16.48 -11.29 7.37
N VAL A 322 -17.06 -12.47 7.25
CA VAL A 322 -18.46 -12.61 6.86
C VAL A 322 -19.31 -12.27 8.08
N PHE A 323 -19.96 -11.11 8.04
CA PHE A 323 -20.74 -10.61 9.17
C PHE A 323 -22.12 -11.27 9.21
N THR A 324 -22.48 -11.85 10.33
CA THR A 324 -23.85 -12.23 10.65
C THR A 324 -24.59 -11.03 11.23
N GLU A 325 -25.76 -10.68 10.68
CA GLU A 325 -26.64 -9.67 11.26
C GLU A 325 -27.08 -10.12 12.67
N GLY A 326 -26.65 -9.41 13.70
CA GLY A 326 -27.03 -9.65 15.10
C GLY A 326 -25.91 -9.24 16.03
N GLY A 327 -26.19 -8.31 16.96
CA GLY A 327 -25.23 -7.67 17.87
C GLY A 327 -24.57 -8.60 18.91
N SER A 328 -23.93 -9.66 18.44
CA SER A 328 -23.13 -10.59 19.22
C SER A 328 -21.65 -10.37 18.90
N ASN A 329 -20.76 -10.55 19.88
CA ASN A 329 -19.29 -10.52 19.69
C ASN A 329 -18.78 -11.72 18.86
N GLN A 330 -19.66 -12.37 18.11
CA GLN A 330 -19.36 -13.51 17.26
C GLN A 330 -18.78 -13.03 15.94
N ARG A 331 -17.69 -13.66 15.54
CA ARG A 331 -16.92 -13.40 14.32
C ARG A 331 -16.90 -14.65 13.47
N ALA A 332 -16.62 -14.49 12.17
CA ALA A 332 -16.45 -15.61 11.27
C ALA A 332 -15.20 -15.46 10.40
N ALA A 333 -14.57 -16.58 10.08
CA ALA A 333 -13.48 -16.70 9.13
C ALA A 333 -13.79 -17.84 8.15
N CYS A 334 -13.47 -17.63 6.87
CA CYS A 334 -13.56 -18.65 5.84
C CYS A 334 -12.16 -19.13 5.48
N SER A 335 -12.00 -20.44 5.27
CA SER A 335 -10.77 -20.94 4.68
C SER A 335 -10.68 -20.53 3.22
N SER A 336 -9.50 -20.64 2.62
CA SER A 336 -9.35 -20.47 1.17
C SER A 336 -10.14 -21.57 0.44
N LEU A 337 -10.57 -21.29 -0.80
CA LEU A 337 -11.40 -22.22 -1.58
C LEU A 337 -10.60 -23.41 -2.09
N ARG A 338 -11.24 -24.58 -2.15
CA ARG A 338 -10.69 -25.85 -2.64
C ARG A 338 -11.64 -26.58 -3.59
N PHE A 339 -11.09 -27.43 -4.45
CA PHE A 339 -11.90 -28.34 -5.27
C PHE A 339 -12.54 -29.47 -4.46
N GLU A 340 -11.86 -29.93 -3.42
CA GLU A 340 -12.35 -30.96 -2.50
C GLU A 340 -12.49 -30.39 -1.08
N PRO A 341 -13.42 -30.89 -0.26
CA PRO A 341 -13.55 -30.46 1.13
C PRO A 341 -12.20 -30.52 1.87
N PRO A 342 -11.74 -29.42 2.49
CA PRO A 342 -10.47 -29.43 3.19
C PRO A 342 -10.58 -30.37 4.42
N PRO A 343 -9.70 -31.37 4.57
CA PRO A 343 -9.78 -32.30 5.70
C PRO A 343 -9.41 -31.62 7.03
N GLU A 344 -8.52 -30.62 6.98
CA GLU A 344 -8.06 -29.84 8.12
C GLU A 344 -7.60 -28.46 7.61
N VAL A 345 -7.88 -27.41 8.38
CA VAL A 345 -7.45 -26.04 8.07
C VAL A 345 -6.50 -25.58 9.17
N GLU A 346 -5.31 -25.16 8.76
CA GLU A 346 -4.39 -24.43 9.64
C GLU A 346 -4.69 -22.94 9.48
N TRP A 347 -5.09 -22.31 10.58
CA TRP A 347 -5.47 -20.92 10.64
C TRP A 347 -4.30 -20.08 11.15
N ARG A 348 -4.21 -18.83 10.70
CA ARG A 348 -3.34 -17.79 11.28
C ARG A 348 -4.15 -16.61 11.76
N MET A 349 -3.71 -16.02 12.87
CA MET A 349 -4.22 -14.74 13.33
C MET A 349 -3.47 -13.60 12.64
N GLU A 350 -4.17 -12.51 12.33
CA GLU A 350 -3.59 -11.29 11.78
C GLU A 350 -4.12 -10.08 12.57
N PHE A 351 -3.21 -9.20 12.96
CA PHE A 351 -3.52 -8.01 13.75
C PHE A 351 -3.34 -6.77 12.90
N ARG A 352 -4.33 -5.87 12.90
CA ARG A 352 -4.22 -4.56 12.26
C ARG A 352 -4.01 -3.49 13.32
N VAL A 353 -2.83 -2.90 13.32
CA VAL A 353 -2.37 -2.03 14.42
C VAL A 353 -1.87 -0.69 13.90
N LYS A 354 -2.09 0.37 14.68
CA LYS A 354 -1.40 1.64 14.52
C LYS A 354 -0.27 1.71 15.55
N THR A 355 0.95 1.96 15.08
CA THR A 355 2.13 2.18 15.92
C THR A 355 2.42 3.66 16.13
N GLN A 356 1.85 4.53 15.28
CA GLN A 356 2.01 5.97 15.36
C GLN A 356 0.67 6.67 15.61
N PRO A 357 0.58 7.61 16.57
CA PRO A 357 -0.62 8.40 16.78
C PRO A 357 -0.83 9.36 15.60
N ASP A 358 -2.10 9.68 15.32
CA ASP A 358 -2.42 10.72 14.36
C ASP A 358 -1.87 12.07 14.87
N GLN A 359 -1.22 12.85 14.00
CA GLN A 359 -0.59 14.12 14.37
C GLN A 359 -1.01 15.24 13.43
N THR A 360 -1.39 16.39 14.00
CA THR A 360 -1.69 17.61 13.26
C THR A 360 -0.53 18.60 13.39
N ALA A 361 -0.15 19.23 12.28
CA ALA A 361 0.85 20.28 12.22
C ALA A 361 0.33 21.49 11.44
N ASP A 362 0.64 22.68 11.95
CA ASP A 362 0.41 23.94 11.27
C ASP A 362 1.50 24.17 10.21
N LEU A 363 1.07 24.55 9.01
CA LEU A 363 1.92 24.79 7.85
C LEU A 363 2.04 26.28 7.50
N LEU A 364 0.98 27.07 7.80
CA LEU A 364 0.90 28.51 7.58
C LEU A 364 0.15 29.21 8.71
#